data_AF-H2ZFU7-F1
#
_entry.id   AF-H2ZFU7-F1
#
_cell.length_a   1.000
_cell.length_b   1.000
_cell.length_c   1.000
_cell.angle_alpha   90.00
_cell.angle_beta   90.00
_cell.angle_gamma   90.00
#
_symmetry.space_group_name_H-M   'P 1'
#
loop_
_entity.id
_entity.type
_entity.pdbx_description
1 polymer ?
#
loop_
_entity_poly.entity_id
_entity_poly.type
_entity_poly.pdbx_seq_one_letter_code
_entity_poly.pdbx_strand_id
1 'polypeptide(L)'
;MRVPALQTLFLFSQSLDTDSECKRVIVDEWIEIFIPDVLQSQSLLASCLQLRNAWNRLLKLRISASKTEGLGCSPATYKLQKFLGEKLAEFLDSKVDYKLRRITAADKKNLYVGPNANSEYSGEEMGNFGVKLSQSTPHPTKGGVQLSTFLTYNCLSDGIDVTGDYLREFWTCPNCSVKLPMTVSERLRHQRGLHSG
;
A
#
# COMPACT_ATOMS: atom_id res chain seq x y z
N MET A 1 -1.33 -8.93 -26.88
CA MET A 1 -2.04 -8.47 -25.68
C MET A 1 -1.05 -7.66 -24.85
N ARG A 2 -1.29 -6.35 -24.64
CA ARG A 2 -0.46 -5.55 -23.73
C ARG A 2 -1.14 -5.60 -22.36
N VAL A 3 -0.41 -6.00 -21.33
CA VAL A 3 -0.95 -6.08 -19.97
C VAL A 3 -0.57 -4.81 -19.23
N PRO A 4 -1.51 -4.11 -18.58
CA PRO A 4 -1.19 -2.87 -17.89
C PRO A 4 -0.32 -3.12 -16.65
N ALA A 5 0.64 -2.22 -16.44
CA ALA A 5 1.73 -2.43 -15.47
C ALA A 5 1.21 -2.43 -14.02
N LEU A 6 0.31 -1.52 -13.68
CA LEU A 6 -0.30 -1.40 -12.35
C LEU A 6 -0.94 -2.73 -11.89
N GLN A 7 -1.83 -3.28 -12.72
CA GLN A 7 -2.54 -4.53 -12.46
C GLN A 7 -1.59 -5.70 -12.33
N THR A 8 -0.55 -5.75 -13.16
CA THR A 8 0.48 -6.80 -13.11
C THR A 8 1.26 -6.73 -11.80
N LEU A 9 1.71 -5.54 -11.39
CA LEU A 9 2.39 -5.34 -10.12
C LEU A 9 1.48 -5.73 -8.95
N PHE A 10 0.22 -5.29 -8.98
CA PHE A 10 -0.75 -5.63 -7.95
C PHE A 10 -1.06 -7.12 -7.86
N LEU A 11 -1.05 -7.89 -8.95
CA LEU A 11 -1.36 -9.34 -8.93
C LEU A 11 -0.16 -10.22 -8.54
N PHE A 12 1.06 -9.81 -8.87
CA PHE A 12 2.23 -10.69 -8.76
C PHE A 12 3.31 -10.24 -7.77
N SER A 13 3.19 -9.05 -7.18
CA SER A 13 4.10 -8.62 -6.11
C SER A 13 4.02 -9.50 -4.86
N GLN A 14 5.12 -9.53 -4.11
CA GLN A 14 5.21 -10.21 -2.82
C GLN A 14 4.62 -9.35 -1.70
N SER A 15 4.86 -8.03 -1.74
CA SER A 15 4.32 -7.08 -0.76
C SER A 15 3.74 -5.82 -1.41
N LEU A 16 2.64 -5.35 -0.84
CA LEU A 16 1.95 -4.11 -1.11
C LEU A 16 1.76 -3.39 0.21
N ASP A 17 2.30 -2.19 0.31
CA ASP A 17 2.23 -1.34 1.49
C ASP A 17 1.53 -0.04 1.10
N THR A 18 0.56 0.40 1.91
CA THR A 18 -0.33 1.52 1.55
C THR A 18 -0.38 2.59 2.63
N ASP A 19 -0.76 3.80 2.24
CA ASP A 19 -1.19 4.89 3.12
C ASP A 19 -2.68 4.72 3.54
N SER A 20 -3.16 5.60 4.42
CA SER A 20 -4.55 5.60 4.88
C SER A 20 -5.56 5.80 3.75
N GLU A 21 -5.22 6.59 2.74
CA GLU A 21 -6.11 6.86 1.61
C GLU A 21 -5.92 5.90 0.43
N CYS A 22 -4.98 4.96 0.51
CA CYS A 22 -4.57 4.10 -0.60
C CYS A 22 -4.16 4.87 -1.88
N LYS A 23 -3.75 6.14 -1.77
CA LYS A 23 -3.24 6.93 -2.91
C LYS A 23 -1.82 6.53 -3.24
N ARG A 24 -1.06 6.14 -2.22
CA ARG A 24 0.34 5.75 -2.33
C ARG A 24 0.47 4.27 -2.02
N VAL A 25 0.93 3.51 -3.01
CA VAL A 25 1.16 2.07 -2.86
C VAL A 25 2.61 1.76 -3.17
N ILE A 26 3.30 1.16 -2.21
CA ILE A 26 4.66 0.66 -2.38
C ILE A 26 4.61 -0.82 -2.71
N VAL A 27 5.28 -1.20 -3.79
CA VAL A 27 5.38 -2.56 -4.29
C VAL A 27 6.79 -3.10 -4.03
N ASP A 28 6.88 -4.22 -3.31
CA ASP A 28 8.11 -4.95 -2.99
C ASP A 28 9.24 -4.06 -2.41
N GLU A 29 8.89 -2.91 -1.82
CA GLU A 29 9.83 -1.94 -1.23
C GLU A 29 10.78 -1.26 -2.24
N TRP A 30 10.47 -1.29 -3.53
CA TRP A 30 11.33 -0.66 -4.56
C TRP A 30 10.58 0.13 -5.64
N ILE A 31 9.27 -0.08 -5.81
CA ILE A 31 8.42 0.74 -6.69
C ILE A 31 7.38 1.46 -5.84
N GLU A 32 7.22 2.74 -6.08
CA GLU A 32 6.10 3.53 -5.58
C GLU A 32 5.12 3.80 -6.73
N ILE A 33 3.85 3.62 -6.42
CA ILE A 33 2.72 3.90 -7.30
C ILE A 33 1.88 4.99 -6.63
N PHE A 34 1.63 6.07 -7.37
CA PHE A 34 0.71 7.11 -6.94
C PHE A 34 -0.55 7.07 -7.80
N ILE A 35 -1.70 6.89 -7.15
CA ILE A 35 -3.04 6.87 -7.75
C ILE A 35 -3.82 8.06 -7.18
N PRO A 36 -4.19 9.06 -7.99
CA PRO A 36 -4.85 10.26 -7.50
C PRO A 36 -6.30 10.02 -7.05
N ASP A 37 -6.99 9.04 -7.66
CA ASP A 37 -8.36 8.68 -7.33
C ASP A 37 -8.41 7.59 -6.24
N VAL A 38 -8.85 8.01 -5.05
CA VAL A 38 -8.99 7.16 -3.85
C VAL A 38 -10.00 6.04 -4.06
N LEU A 39 -11.14 6.33 -4.69
CA LEU A 39 -12.21 5.34 -4.84
C LEU A 39 -11.75 4.25 -5.80
N GLN A 40 -11.10 4.64 -6.90
CA GLN A 40 -10.50 3.69 -7.83
C GLN A 40 -9.38 2.88 -7.19
N SER A 41 -8.48 3.50 -6.42
CA SER A 41 -7.36 2.78 -5.80
C SER A 41 -7.84 1.72 -4.80
N GLN A 42 -8.81 2.08 -3.94
CA GLN A 42 -9.40 1.16 -2.97
C GLN A 42 -10.15 0.03 -3.65
N SER A 43 -10.95 0.33 -4.69
CA SER A 43 -11.65 -0.67 -5.47
C SER A 43 -10.70 -1.64 -6.17
N LEU A 44 -9.59 -1.12 -6.72
CA LEU A 44 -8.56 -1.93 -7.38
C LEU A 44 -7.84 -2.84 -6.39
N LEU A 45 -7.45 -2.33 -5.21
CA LEU A 45 -6.81 -3.14 -4.17
C LEU A 45 -7.77 -4.21 -3.62
N ALA A 46 -9.04 -3.87 -3.42
CA ALA A 46 -10.07 -4.82 -3.01
C ALA A 46 -10.26 -5.93 -4.06
N SER A 47 -10.35 -5.56 -5.33
CA SER A 47 -10.46 -6.51 -6.45
C SER A 47 -9.23 -7.41 -6.53
N CYS A 48 -8.03 -6.84 -6.38
CA CYS A 48 -6.78 -7.59 -6.33
C CYS A 48 -6.78 -8.62 -5.19
N LEU A 49 -7.23 -8.20 -4.00
CA LEU A 49 -7.33 -9.08 -2.84
C LEU A 49 -8.30 -10.24 -3.08
N GLN A 50 -9.48 -9.97 -3.64
CA GLN A 50 -10.45 -10.99 -4.01
C GLN A 50 -9.89 -11.96 -5.06
N LEU A 51 -9.22 -11.44 -6.10
CA LEU A 51 -8.60 -12.22 -7.15
C LEU A 51 -7.51 -13.15 -6.62
N ARG A 52 -6.56 -12.62 -5.84
CA ARG A 52 -5.48 -13.42 -5.23
C ARG A 52 -6.03 -14.49 -4.28
N ASN A 53 -7.07 -14.17 -3.50
CA ASN A 53 -7.72 -15.14 -2.62
C ASN A 53 -8.46 -16.25 -3.40
N ALA A 54 -9.23 -15.88 -4.42
CA ALA A 54 -9.94 -16.82 -5.28
C ALA A 54 -8.97 -17.72 -6.04
N TRP A 55 -7.88 -17.16 -6.58
CA TRP A 55 -6.81 -17.88 -7.24
C TRP A 55 -6.16 -18.89 -6.29
N ASN A 56 -5.72 -18.46 -5.11
CA ASN A 56 -5.11 -19.34 -4.11
C ASN A 56 -6.04 -20.48 -3.69
N ARG A 57 -7.33 -20.19 -3.52
CA ARG A 57 -8.34 -21.22 -3.23
C ARG A 57 -8.47 -22.22 -4.37
N LEU A 58 -8.53 -21.74 -5.62
CA LEU A 58 -8.62 -22.60 -6.80
C LEU A 58 -7.37 -23.50 -6.93
N LEU A 59 -6.17 -22.95 -6.74
CA LEU A 59 -4.92 -23.72 -6.75
C LEU A 59 -4.92 -24.82 -5.68
N LYS A 60 -5.31 -24.50 -4.44
CA LYS A 60 -5.42 -25.49 -3.36
C LYS A 60 -6.36 -26.64 -3.74
N LEU A 61 -7.53 -26.32 -4.30
CA LEU A 61 -8.51 -27.32 -4.76
C LEU A 61 -7.96 -28.20 -5.90
N ARG A 62 -7.19 -27.61 -6.83
CA ARG A 62 -6.60 -28.35 -7.96
C ARG A 62 -5.47 -29.27 -7.52
N ILE A 63 -4.62 -28.81 -6.61
CA ILE A 63 -3.54 -29.61 -6.02
C ILE A 63 -4.11 -30.74 -5.14
N SER A 64 -5.21 -30.51 -4.40
CA SER A 64 -5.86 -31.58 -3.65
C SER A 64 -6.54 -32.61 -4.55
N ALA A 65 -7.19 -32.14 -5.63
CA ALA A 65 -7.83 -33.02 -6.60
C ALA A 65 -6.80 -33.87 -7.36
N SER A 66 -5.62 -33.33 -7.71
CA SER A 66 -4.57 -34.11 -8.37
C SER A 66 -4.00 -35.24 -7.50
N LYS A 67 -4.09 -35.12 -6.17
CA LYS A 67 -3.68 -36.18 -5.23
C LYS A 67 -4.74 -37.27 -5.07
N THR A 68 -5.97 -37.00 -5.47
CA THR A 68 -7.11 -37.91 -5.31
C THR A 68 -7.54 -38.33 -6.71
N GLU A 69 -6.87 -39.35 -7.26
CA GLU A 69 -7.11 -39.81 -8.63
C GLU A 69 -8.62 -40.07 -8.85
N GLY A 70 -9.24 -39.33 -9.77
CA GLY A 70 -10.55 -39.71 -10.35
C GLY A 70 -11.78 -38.86 -10.01
N LEU A 71 -11.71 -37.84 -9.15
CA LEU A 71 -12.85 -36.93 -8.95
C LEU A 71 -12.78 -35.77 -9.95
N GLY A 72 -13.68 -35.78 -10.94
CA GLY A 72 -13.86 -34.70 -11.91
C GLY A 72 -14.04 -33.33 -11.26
N CYS A 73 -13.83 -32.26 -12.04
CA CYS A 73 -13.91 -30.88 -11.56
C CYS A 73 -15.28 -30.62 -10.90
N SER A 74 -15.29 -30.40 -9.58
CA SER A 74 -16.54 -30.16 -8.86
C SER A 74 -17.29 -28.95 -9.44
N PRO A 75 -18.63 -28.93 -9.45
CA PRO A 75 -19.40 -27.77 -9.92
C PRO A 75 -19.03 -26.46 -9.21
N ALA A 76 -18.59 -26.53 -7.95
CA ALA A 76 -18.10 -25.39 -7.18
C ALA A 76 -16.75 -24.87 -7.71
N THR A 77 -15.83 -25.77 -8.10
CA THR A 77 -14.54 -25.42 -8.70
C THR A 77 -14.74 -24.73 -10.06
N TYR A 78 -15.67 -25.22 -10.88
CA TYR A 78 -16.01 -24.60 -12.15
C TYR A 78 -16.58 -23.19 -11.99
N LYS A 79 -17.52 -23.00 -11.05
CA LYS A 79 -18.07 -21.66 -10.73
C LYS A 79 -16.98 -20.68 -10.29
N LEU A 80 -16.05 -21.13 -9.43
CA LEU A 80 -14.94 -20.30 -8.98
C LEU A 80 -13.97 -19.95 -10.12
N GLN A 81 -13.68 -20.90 -11.02
CA GLN A 81 -12.87 -20.64 -12.21
C GLN A 81 -13.52 -19.62 -13.14
N LYS A 82 -14.83 -19.74 -13.38
CA LYS A 82 -15.59 -18.78 -14.19
C LYS A 82 -15.56 -17.39 -13.57
N PHE A 83 -15.85 -17.29 -12.27
CA PHE A 83 -15.77 -16.04 -11.52
C PHE A 83 -14.38 -15.40 -11.61
N LEU A 84 -13.33 -16.18 -11.41
CA LEU A 84 -11.95 -15.71 -11.50
C LEU A 84 -11.63 -15.18 -12.90
N GLY A 85 -12.05 -15.88 -13.96
CA GLY A 85 -11.84 -15.45 -15.35
C GLY A 85 -12.54 -14.12 -15.67
N GLU A 86 -13.81 -13.99 -15.29
CA GLU A 86 -14.59 -12.78 -15.50
C GLU A 86 -14.01 -11.59 -14.73
N LYS A 87 -13.71 -11.77 -13.43
CA LYS A 87 -13.15 -10.71 -12.60
C LYS A 87 -11.73 -10.33 -12.99
N LEU A 88 -10.92 -11.27 -13.46
CA LEU A 88 -9.58 -10.97 -13.95
C LEU A 88 -9.64 -10.13 -15.24
N ALA A 89 -10.57 -10.43 -16.13
CA ALA A 89 -10.77 -9.64 -17.35
C ALA A 89 -11.22 -8.21 -17.02
N GLU A 90 -12.22 -8.05 -16.13
CA GLU A 90 -12.67 -6.75 -15.63
C GLU A 90 -11.53 -5.95 -14.98
N PHE A 91 -10.74 -6.62 -14.14
CA PHE A 91 -9.60 -6.01 -13.47
C PHE A 91 -8.52 -5.53 -14.45
N LEU A 92 -8.19 -6.34 -15.46
CA LEU A 92 -7.18 -5.99 -16.47
C LEU A 92 -7.65 -4.91 -17.44
N ASP A 93 -8.96 -4.77 -17.67
CA ASP A 93 -9.53 -3.73 -18.53
C ASP A 93 -9.75 -2.39 -17.80
N SER A 94 -9.65 -2.37 -16.47
CA SER A 94 -9.78 -1.16 -15.67
C SER A 94 -8.78 -0.06 -16.08
N LYS A 95 -9.32 1.11 -16.41
CA LYS A 95 -8.52 2.29 -16.77
C LYS A 95 -8.31 3.14 -15.53
N VAL A 96 -7.06 3.20 -15.09
CA VAL A 96 -6.66 3.95 -13.88
C VAL A 96 -5.47 4.83 -14.26
N ASP A 97 -5.55 6.10 -13.90
CA ASP A 97 -4.40 7.00 -14.01
C ASP A 97 -3.47 6.79 -12.82
N TYR A 98 -2.18 6.59 -13.10
CA TYR A 98 -1.18 6.39 -12.06
C TYR A 98 0.19 6.92 -12.49
N LYS A 99 1.03 7.19 -11.49
CA LYS A 99 2.45 7.50 -11.67
C LYS A 99 3.28 6.40 -11.03
N LEU A 100 4.36 6.02 -11.70
CA LEU A 100 5.35 5.09 -11.17
C LEU A 100 6.64 5.84 -10.85
N ARG A 101 7.20 5.54 -9.69
CA ARG A 101 8.51 6.06 -9.26
C ARG A 101 9.33 4.93 -8.65
N ARG A 102 10.63 4.89 -8.97
CA ARG A 102 11.57 4.00 -8.28
C ARG A 102 11.93 4.58 -6.91
N ILE A 103 11.86 3.76 -5.88
CA ILE A 103 12.23 4.12 -4.51
C ILE A 103 13.76 4.12 -4.39
N THR A 104 14.32 5.19 -3.84
CA THR A 104 15.76 5.34 -3.62
C THR A 104 16.16 4.78 -2.25
N ALA A 105 17.46 4.59 -2.02
CA ALA A 105 17.97 4.16 -0.71
C ALA A 105 17.68 5.19 0.40
N ALA A 106 17.55 6.48 0.05
CA ALA A 106 17.18 7.54 1.00
C ALA A 106 15.72 7.41 1.42
N ASP A 107 14.81 7.18 0.45
CA ASP A 107 13.38 7.01 0.71
C ASP A 107 13.11 5.82 1.66
N LYS A 108 13.87 4.73 1.52
CA LYS A 108 13.71 3.52 2.35
C LYS A 108 13.90 3.78 3.85
N LYS A 109 14.72 4.77 4.24
CA LYS A 109 14.97 5.07 5.65
C LYS A 109 13.74 5.60 6.37
N ASN A 110 12.89 6.33 5.65
CA ASN A 110 11.74 7.01 6.19
C ASN A 110 10.45 6.50 5.56
N LEU A 111 10.42 5.26 5.06
CA LEU A 111 9.28 4.76 4.28
C LEU A 111 8.07 4.37 5.14
N TYR A 112 8.34 3.86 6.34
CA TYR A 112 7.34 3.27 7.21
C TYR A 112 7.23 4.04 8.53
N VAL A 113 6.03 4.00 9.13
CA VAL A 113 5.77 4.64 10.44
C VAL A 113 6.42 3.90 11.61
N GLY A 114 6.72 2.61 11.43
CA GLY A 114 7.40 1.78 12.43
C GLY A 114 6.47 0.99 13.35
N PRO A 115 7.03 0.15 14.25
CA PRO A 115 6.26 -0.78 15.06
C PRO A 115 5.20 -0.08 15.94
N ASN A 116 4.01 -0.68 16.06
CA ASN A 116 2.87 -0.20 16.86
C ASN A 116 2.28 1.17 16.45
N ALA A 117 2.79 1.81 15.40
CA ALA A 117 2.16 2.99 14.83
C ALA A 117 1.01 2.58 13.90
N ASN A 118 -0.07 3.36 13.88
CA ASN A 118 -1.26 3.12 13.06
C ASN A 118 -1.87 1.70 13.21
N SER A 119 -1.72 1.07 14.38
CA SER A 119 -2.21 -0.30 14.64
C SER A 119 -3.58 -0.34 15.32
N GLU A 120 -4.04 0.77 15.87
CA GLU A 120 -5.30 0.87 16.59
C GLU A 120 -6.41 1.36 15.65
N TYR A 121 -7.27 0.44 15.21
CA TYR A 121 -8.53 0.78 14.55
C TYR A 121 -9.68 0.29 15.42
N SER A 122 -10.37 1.22 16.08
CA SER A 122 -11.68 0.94 16.70
C SER A 122 -12.67 0.73 15.57
N GLY A 123 -13.03 -0.54 15.34
CA GLY A 123 -13.59 -0.99 14.08
C GLY A 123 -14.80 -0.22 13.55
N GLU A 124 -14.77 0.04 12.25
CA GLU A 124 -15.81 -0.33 11.29
C GLU A 124 -15.08 -0.89 10.06
N GLU A 125 -15.73 -1.78 9.32
CA GLU A 125 -15.17 -2.44 8.14
C GLU A 125 -14.51 -1.40 7.22
N MET A 126 -13.29 -1.67 6.75
CA MET A 126 -12.72 -0.87 5.64
C MET A 126 -13.58 -1.20 4.43
N GLY A 127 -14.65 -0.42 4.23
CA GLY A 127 -15.89 -0.81 3.54
C GLY A 127 -15.74 -1.30 2.10
N ASN A 128 -14.55 -1.15 1.50
CA ASN A 128 -14.24 -1.66 0.17
C ASN A 128 -13.46 -2.99 0.17
N PHE A 129 -12.70 -3.32 1.21
CA PHE A 129 -11.75 -4.45 1.16
C PHE A 129 -12.38 -5.80 1.48
N GLY A 130 -13.60 -5.82 2.05
CA GLY A 130 -14.29 -7.06 2.43
C GLY A 130 -13.53 -7.89 3.48
N VAL A 131 -12.57 -7.28 4.17
CA VAL A 131 -11.79 -7.89 5.25
C VAL A 131 -12.28 -7.31 6.57
N LYS A 132 -12.64 -8.19 7.50
CA LYS A 132 -12.93 -7.80 8.88
C LYS A 132 -11.62 -7.44 9.58
N LEU A 133 -11.41 -6.14 9.79
CA LEU A 133 -10.25 -5.58 10.51
C LEU A 133 -10.06 -6.18 11.92
N SER A 134 -11.13 -6.72 12.53
CA SER A 134 -11.07 -7.42 13.82
C SER A 134 -10.21 -8.71 13.81
N GLN A 135 -9.86 -9.22 12.64
CA GLN A 135 -8.96 -10.37 12.47
C GLN A 135 -7.54 -9.97 12.02
N SER A 136 -7.30 -8.68 11.79
CA SER A 136 -6.05 -8.19 11.23
C SER A 136 -5.05 -7.85 12.33
N THR A 137 -3.82 -8.32 12.17
CA THR A 137 -2.74 -8.09 13.13
C THR A 137 -1.89 -6.89 12.72
N PRO A 138 -1.36 -6.12 13.68
CA PRO A 138 -0.37 -5.09 13.39
C PRO A 138 0.87 -5.69 12.72
N HIS A 139 1.46 -4.98 11.74
CA HIS A 139 2.72 -5.45 11.15
C HIS A 139 3.88 -5.20 12.13
N PRO A 140 4.71 -6.21 12.46
CA PRO A 140 5.69 -6.12 13.55
C PRO A 140 6.78 -5.07 13.34
N THR A 141 7.18 -4.82 12.08
CA THR A 141 8.25 -3.87 11.74
C THR A 141 7.76 -2.59 11.05
N LYS A 142 6.79 -2.67 10.14
CA LYS A 142 6.30 -1.55 9.34
C LYS A 142 5.27 -0.66 10.06
N GLY A 143 4.56 -1.21 11.04
CA GLY A 143 3.34 -0.57 11.57
C GLY A 143 2.14 -0.80 10.65
N GLY A 144 1.06 -0.06 10.89
CA GLY A 144 -0.20 -0.27 10.18
C GLY A 144 -0.83 -1.63 10.50
N VAL A 145 -1.75 -2.05 9.63
CA VAL A 145 -2.55 -3.27 9.83
C VAL A 145 -2.38 -4.23 8.65
N GLN A 146 -2.05 -5.48 8.94
CA GLN A 146 -1.89 -6.50 7.91
C GLN A 146 -3.26 -7.08 7.51
N LEU A 147 -3.71 -6.74 6.29
CA LEU A 147 -4.98 -7.22 5.74
C LEU A 147 -4.85 -8.60 5.10
N SER A 148 -3.68 -8.91 4.54
CA SER A 148 -3.35 -10.20 3.95
C SER A 148 -1.85 -10.45 4.06
N THR A 149 -1.39 -11.64 3.68
CA THR A 149 0.04 -11.98 3.67
C THR A 149 0.87 -11.03 2.82
N PHE A 150 0.27 -10.42 1.79
CA PHE A 150 0.93 -9.52 0.85
C PHE A 150 0.49 -8.06 0.98
N LEU A 151 -0.51 -7.70 1.79
CA LEU A 151 -1.07 -6.35 1.84
C LEU A 151 -1.07 -5.80 3.26
N THR A 152 -0.35 -4.69 3.46
CA THR A 152 -0.30 -3.93 4.71
C THR A 152 -0.94 -2.56 4.51
N TYR A 153 -1.91 -2.23 5.35
CA TYR A 153 -2.67 -1.00 5.30
C TYR A 153 -2.13 0.07 6.24
N ASN A 154 -2.08 1.32 5.75
CA ASN A 154 -1.68 2.52 6.48
C ASN A 154 -0.35 2.39 7.27
N CYS A 155 0.64 1.75 6.64
CA CYS A 155 1.98 1.57 7.21
C CYS A 155 3.00 2.57 6.66
N LEU A 156 2.64 3.34 5.64
CA LEU A 156 3.51 4.34 5.04
C LEU A 156 3.53 5.61 5.88
N SER A 157 4.71 6.22 5.99
CA SER A 157 4.82 7.60 6.47
C SER A 157 4.33 8.56 5.38
N ASP A 158 3.67 9.65 5.78
CA ASP A 158 3.41 10.76 4.87
C ASP A 158 4.76 11.36 4.49
N GLY A 159 5.21 11.13 3.25
CA GLY A 159 6.49 11.59 2.72
C GLY A 159 6.61 13.11 2.57
N ILE A 160 5.77 13.88 3.25
CA ILE A 160 5.79 15.34 3.30
C ILE A 160 6.88 15.78 4.28
N ASP A 161 8.14 15.52 3.93
CA ASP A 161 9.26 16.45 4.20
C ASP A 161 10.61 16.06 3.56
N VAL A 162 10.65 15.05 2.67
CA VAL A 162 11.95 14.58 2.13
C VAL A 162 12.61 15.60 1.18
N THR A 163 11.87 16.58 0.64
CA THR A 163 12.53 17.69 -0.10
C THR A 163 12.93 18.84 0.84
N GLY A 164 12.14 19.09 1.89
CA GLY A 164 12.40 20.14 2.87
C GLY A 164 13.58 19.84 3.80
N ASP A 165 13.84 18.57 4.10
CA ASP A 165 14.90 18.12 5.02
C ASP A 165 16.30 17.95 4.39
N TYR A 166 16.40 17.95 3.06
CA TYR A 166 17.68 17.77 2.38
C TYR A 166 18.12 19.03 1.62
N LEU A 167 17.19 19.92 1.21
CA LEU A 167 17.54 21.25 0.72
C LEU A 167 17.72 22.22 1.90
N ARG A 168 18.99 22.47 2.27
CA ARG A 168 19.35 23.61 3.11
C ARG A 168 19.44 24.85 2.25
N GLU A 169 18.47 25.75 2.39
CA GLU A 169 18.54 27.08 1.82
C GLU A 169 18.89 28.09 2.91
N PHE A 170 19.62 29.14 2.54
CA PHE A 170 19.90 30.26 3.44
C PHE A 170 18.59 30.94 3.83
N TRP A 171 18.30 30.91 5.12
CA TRP A 171 17.14 31.56 5.70
C TRP A 171 17.58 32.50 6.81
N THR A 172 17.01 33.70 6.82
CA THR A 172 17.20 34.68 7.88
C THR A 172 15.99 34.64 8.79
N CYS A 173 16.21 34.34 10.07
CA CYS A 173 15.12 34.34 11.03
C CYS A 173 14.58 35.76 11.25
N PRO A 174 13.28 36.01 11.14
CA PRO A 174 12.71 37.34 11.37
C PRO A 174 12.82 37.78 12.84
N ASN A 175 13.00 36.85 13.77
CA ASN A 175 12.99 37.16 15.21
C ASN A 175 14.41 37.35 15.81
N CYS A 176 15.40 36.57 15.37
CA CYS A 176 16.78 36.69 15.87
C CYS A 176 17.76 37.29 14.83
N SER A 177 17.29 37.56 13.61
CA SER A 177 18.09 38.12 12.49
C SER A 177 19.32 37.30 12.08
N VAL A 178 19.44 36.06 12.54
CA VAL A 178 20.54 35.16 12.18
C VAL A 178 20.26 34.52 10.81
N LYS A 179 21.26 34.57 9.91
CA LYS A 179 21.21 33.95 8.57
C LYS A 179 21.99 32.64 8.56
N LEU A 180 21.29 31.51 8.40
CA LEU A 180 21.90 30.17 8.40
C LEU A 180 21.28 29.29 7.31
N PRO A 181 22.05 28.36 6.70
CA PRO A 181 21.50 27.35 5.81
C PRO A 181 20.75 26.29 6.64
N MET A 182 19.41 26.35 6.59
CA MET A 182 18.54 25.49 7.39
C MET A 182 17.49 24.78 6.52
N THR A 183 17.18 23.55 6.90
CA THR A 183 16.04 22.79 6.36
C THR A 183 14.71 23.37 6.83
N VAL A 184 13.59 23.01 6.18
CA VAL A 184 12.26 23.47 6.60
C VAL A 184 11.96 23.04 8.04
N SER A 185 12.30 21.80 8.41
CA SER A 185 12.16 21.29 9.78
C SER A 185 13.04 22.01 10.80
N GLU A 186 14.28 22.35 10.44
CA GLU A 186 15.19 23.13 11.31
C GLU A 186 14.65 24.54 11.57
N ARG A 187 14.09 25.21 10.54
CA ARG A 187 13.43 26.53 10.69
C ARG A 187 12.26 26.47 11.67
N LEU A 188 11.40 25.47 11.52
CA LEU A 188 10.23 25.28 12.40
C LEU A 188 10.64 25.01 13.85
N ARG A 189 11.73 24.27 14.07
CA ARG A 189 12.28 23.99 15.40
C ARG A 189 12.95 25.22 16.01
N HIS A 190 13.68 25.99 15.20
CA HIS A 190 14.32 27.24 15.61
C HIS A 190 13.29 28.29 16.03
N GLN A 191 12.18 28.42 15.29
CA GLN A 191 11.07 29.29 15.69
C GLN A 191 10.42 28.82 16.99
N ARG A 192 10.11 27.52 17.13
CA ARG A 192 9.48 27.01 18.37
C ARG A 192 10.37 27.13 19.62
N GLY A 193 11.66 26.82 19.50
CA GLY A 193 12.61 26.79 20.61
C GLY A 193 12.96 28.17 21.20
N LEU A 194 12.87 29.25 20.42
CA LEU A 194 13.18 30.61 20.87
C LEU A 194 11.95 31.38 21.39
N HIS A 195 10.74 30.81 21.32
CA HIS A 195 9.49 31.43 21.77
C HIS A 195 8.86 30.74 23.00
N SER A 196 9.59 29.83 23.65
CA SER A 196 9.12 29.10 24.84
C SER A 196 9.70 29.65 26.16
N GLY A 197 10.09 30.92 26.18
CA GLY A 197 10.62 31.63 27.36
C GLY A 197 9.95 32.98 27.52
#